data_AF-A0A941PQA8-F1
#
_entry.id   AF-A0A941PQA8-F1
#
_cell.length_a   1.000
_cell.length_b   1.000
_cell.length_c   1.000
_cell.angle_alpha   90.00
_cell.angle_beta   90.00
_cell.angle_gamma   90.00
#
_symmetry.space_group_name_H-M   'P 1'
#
loop_
_entity.id
_entity.type
_entity.pdbx_description
1 polymer ?
#
loop_
_entity_poly.entity_id
_entity_poly.type
_entity_poly.pdbx_seq_one_letter_code
_entity_poly.pdbx_strand_id
1 'polypeptide(L)'
;MAKKTFLDFEQPIAELENKIEELRYVQSESAVDISEEIDQLGKKSLKLTKDIYSDLTPWQITKIARHADRPYTLDYVRECFTDFVELHGDRHFADDQSIVGGLARFNGNACMVLGHQKGRDTKQRAARKVGMTRPEGYRKALRLM
;
A
#
# COMPACT_ATOMS: atom_id res chain seq x y z
N MET A 1 0.41 8.98 -13.51
CA MET A 1 0.20 7.75 -12.71
C MET A 1 1.35 7.65 -11.71
N ALA A 2 1.12 7.21 -10.47
CA ALA A 2 2.21 7.06 -9.50
C ALA A 2 3.24 6.08 -10.06
N LYS A 3 4.53 6.44 -10.03
CA LYS A 3 5.63 5.60 -10.51
C LYS A 3 5.62 4.29 -9.71
N LYS A 4 5.28 3.16 -10.35
CA LYS A 4 5.33 1.84 -9.70
C LYS A 4 6.77 1.55 -9.31
N THR A 5 6.99 1.29 -8.04
CA THR A 5 8.29 0.81 -7.56
C THR A 5 8.30 -0.71 -7.72
N PHE A 6 9.33 -1.26 -8.36
CA PHE A 6 9.49 -2.71 -8.51
C PHE A 6 10.64 -3.20 -7.62
N LEU A 7 10.48 -4.40 -7.06
CA LEU A 7 11.55 -5.11 -6.37
C LEU A 7 12.53 -5.74 -7.37
N ASP A 8 13.66 -6.21 -6.87
CA ASP A 8 14.73 -6.81 -7.67
C ASP A 8 14.30 -8.11 -8.37
N PHE A 9 13.44 -8.91 -7.74
CA PHE A 9 12.92 -10.13 -8.34
C PHE A 9 11.69 -9.89 -9.23
N GLU A 10 11.17 -8.66 -9.25
CA GLU A 10 10.04 -8.26 -10.11
C GLU A 10 10.50 -7.61 -11.41
N GLN A 11 11.81 -7.47 -11.65
CA GLN A 11 12.35 -6.91 -12.90
C GLN A 11 11.78 -7.55 -14.16
N PRO A 12 11.61 -8.89 -14.26
CA PRO A 12 10.99 -9.50 -15.43
C PRO A 12 9.54 -9.05 -15.67
N ILE A 13 8.80 -8.72 -14.60
CA ILE A 13 7.44 -8.18 -14.69
C ILE A 13 7.50 -6.72 -15.13
N ALA A 14 8.42 -5.94 -14.57
CA ALA A 14 8.61 -4.53 -14.91
C ALA A 14 8.95 -4.34 -16.39
N GLU A 15 9.84 -5.18 -16.95
CA GLU A 15 10.18 -5.16 -18.37
C GLU A 15 8.97 -5.45 -19.27
N LEU A 16 8.13 -6.43 -18.90
CA LEU A 16 6.91 -6.74 -19.63
C LEU A 16 5.88 -5.61 -19.51
N GLU A 17 5.69 -5.02 -18.33
CA GLU A 17 4.77 -3.89 -18.16
C GLU A 17 5.22 -2.67 -18.97
N ASN A 18 6.52 -2.33 -18.94
CA ASN A 18 7.07 -1.22 -19.73
C ASN A 18 6.85 -1.45 -21.23
N LYS A 19 7.11 -2.68 -21.72
CA LYS A 19 6.88 -3.03 -23.12
C LYS A 19 5.40 -2.95 -23.51
N ILE A 20 4.49 -3.33 -22.61
CA ILE A 20 3.05 -3.19 -22.82
C ILE A 20 2.66 -1.70 -22.88
N GLU A 21 3.20 -0.86 -22.01
CA GLU A 21 2.96 0.59 -22.04
C GLU A 21 3.50 1.24 -23.32
N GLU A 22 4.69 0.86 -23.77
CA GLU A 22 5.27 1.32 -25.04
C GLU A 22 4.39 0.94 -26.24
N LEU A 23 3.93 -0.32 -26.32
CA LEU A 23 3.06 -0.78 -27.41
C LEU A 23 1.69 -0.09 -27.39
N ARG A 24 1.13 0.18 -26.19
CA ARG A 24 -0.10 0.97 -26.05
C ARG A 24 0.08 2.40 -26.55
N TYR A 25 1.24 2.99 -26.30
CA TYR A 25 1.56 4.33 -26.80
C TYR A 25 1.64 4.33 -28.34
N VAL A 26 2.36 3.38 -28.94
CA VAL A 26 2.50 3.27 -30.41
C VAL A 26 1.16 2.98 -31.10
N GLN A 27 0.31 2.15 -30.52
CA GLN A 27 -1.04 1.88 -31.05
C GLN A 27 -1.91 3.15 -31.09
N SER A 28 -1.72 4.07 -30.15
CA SER A 28 -2.46 5.34 -30.17
C SER A 28 -2.04 6.28 -31.31
N GLU A 29 -0.82 6.13 -31.84
CA GLU A 29 -0.26 6.96 -32.91
C GLU A 29 -0.31 6.30 -34.30
N SER A 30 -0.53 4.99 -34.39
CA SER A 30 -0.50 4.19 -35.63
C SER A 30 -1.83 3.50 -35.94
N ALA A 31 -2.18 3.39 -37.23
CA ALA A 31 -3.41 2.70 -37.69
C ALA A 31 -3.31 1.16 -37.69
N VAL A 32 -2.21 0.60 -37.18
CA VAL A 32 -1.97 -0.84 -37.11
C VAL A 32 -2.59 -1.38 -35.83
N ASP A 33 -3.40 -2.43 -35.95
CA ASP A 33 -4.02 -3.07 -34.80
C ASP A 33 -3.03 -4.03 -34.09
N ILE A 34 -2.54 -3.59 -32.92
CA ILE A 34 -1.59 -4.35 -32.06
C ILE A 34 -2.30 -4.87 -30.80
N SER A 35 -3.64 -4.81 -30.75
CA SER A 35 -4.42 -5.21 -29.58
C SER A 35 -4.19 -6.66 -29.16
N GLU A 36 -4.11 -7.59 -30.12
CA GLU A 36 -3.89 -9.00 -29.83
C GLU A 36 -2.52 -9.26 -29.18
N GLU A 37 -1.47 -8.58 -29.64
CA GLU A 37 -0.12 -8.72 -29.06
C GLU A 37 -0.07 -8.14 -27.65
N ILE A 38 -0.72 -6.99 -27.42
CA ILE A 38 -0.85 -6.38 -26.10
C ILE A 38 -1.57 -7.34 -25.14
N ASP A 39 -2.64 -7.99 -25.59
CA ASP A 39 -3.39 -8.96 -24.78
C ASP A 39 -2.57 -10.21 -24.47
N GLN A 40 -1.81 -10.72 -25.45
CA GLN A 40 -0.91 -11.86 -25.24
C GLN A 40 0.19 -11.52 -24.23
N LEU A 41 0.82 -10.35 -24.36
CA LEU A 41 1.82 -9.88 -23.40
C LEU A 41 1.23 -9.64 -22.01
N GLY A 42 0.00 -9.12 -21.94
CA GLY A 42 -0.73 -8.95 -20.68
C GLY A 42 -0.98 -10.30 -19.99
N LYS A 43 -1.45 -11.31 -20.71
CA LYS A 43 -1.61 -12.69 -20.19
C LYS A 43 -0.29 -13.29 -19.72
N LYS A 44 0.80 -13.06 -20.48
CA LYS A 44 2.14 -13.53 -20.11
C LYS A 44 2.65 -12.85 -18.84
N SER A 45 2.45 -11.54 -18.71
CA SER A 45 2.78 -10.77 -17.51
C SER A 45 2.02 -11.31 -16.28
N LEU A 46 0.70 -11.47 -16.39
CA LEU A 46 -0.12 -12.03 -15.31
C LEU A 46 0.32 -13.43 -14.88
N LYS A 47 0.64 -14.30 -15.84
CA LYS A 47 1.14 -15.65 -15.56
C LYS A 47 2.48 -15.59 -14.83
N LEU A 48 3.42 -14.78 -15.33
CA LEU A 48 4.74 -14.61 -14.73
C LEU A 48 4.65 -14.05 -13.30
N THR A 49 3.77 -13.06 -13.07
CA THR A 49 3.49 -12.54 -11.73
C THR A 49 2.99 -13.66 -10.83
N LYS A 50 2.03 -14.47 -11.27
CA LYS A 50 1.50 -15.58 -10.47
C LYS A 50 2.59 -16.60 -10.13
N ASP A 51 3.42 -16.96 -11.10
CA ASP A 51 4.49 -17.95 -10.93
C ASP A 51 5.53 -17.44 -9.92
N ILE A 52 6.01 -16.19 -10.06
CA ILE A 52 6.97 -15.56 -9.14
C ILE A 52 6.42 -15.47 -7.71
N TYR A 53 5.17 -15.03 -7.57
CA TYR A 53 4.54 -14.84 -6.26
C TYR A 53 4.12 -16.18 -5.60
N SER A 54 4.05 -17.27 -6.36
CA SER A 54 3.73 -18.60 -5.83
C SER A 54 4.88 -19.27 -5.09
N ASP A 55 6.13 -18.94 -5.44
CA ASP A 55 7.35 -19.54 -4.88
C ASP A 55 8.31 -18.47 -4.35
N LEU A 56 7.82 -17.69 -3.38
CA LEU A 56 8.62 -16.63 -2.76
C LEU A 56 9.52 -17.17 -1.66
N THR A 57 10.79 -16.79 -1.71
CA THR A 57 11.73 -17.01 -0.62
C THR A 57 11.40 -16.15 0.61
N PRO A 58 11.80 -16.56 1.83
CA PRO A 58 11.58 -15.77 3.05
C PRO A 58 12.13 -14.33 2.97
N TRP A 59 13.24 -14.13 2.26
CA TRP A 59 13.82 -12.81 2.06
C TRP A 59 12.97 -11.94 1.12
N GLN A 60 12.44 -12.50 0.03
CA GLN A 60 11.54 -11.80 -0.88
C GLN A 60 10.24 -11.38 -0.17
N ILE A 61 9.66 -12.26 0.66
CA ILE A 61 8.50 -11.94 1.51
C ILE A 61 8.81 -10.72 2.42
N THR A 62 10.00 -10.70 3.01
CA THR A 62 10.44 -9.58 3.85
C THR A 62 10.54 -8.27 3.06
N LYS A 63 11.04 -8.32 1.82
CA LYS A 63 11.07 -7.16 0.92
C LYS A 63 9.67 -6.65 0.59
N ILE A 64 8.73 -7.54 0.27
CA ILE A 64 7.32 -7.20 0.01
C ILE A 64 6.69 -6.53 1.24
N ALA A 65 6.94 -7.07 2.44
CA ALA A 65 6.43 -6.49 3.69
C ALA A 65 6.95 -5.06 3.96
N ARG A 66 8.08 -4.69 3.34
CA ARG A 66 8.73 -3.37 3.42
C ARG A 66 8.57 -2.55 2.13
N HIS A 67 7.72 -2.99 1.21
CA HIS A 67 7.51 -2.31 -0.06
C HIS A 67 7.10 -0.85 0.16
N ALA A 68 7.64 0.06 -0.66
CA ALA A 68 7.40 1.50 -0.53
C ALA A 68 5.91 1.83 -0.68
N ASP A 69 5.25 1.17 -1.64
CA ASP A 69 3.84 1.36 -1.97
C ASP A 69 2.89 0.42 -1.20
N ARG A 70 3.40 -0.29 -0.16
CA ARG A 70 2.56 -1.16 0.66
C ARG A 70 1.46 -0.32 1.34
N PRO A 71 0.16 -0.70 1.24
CA PRO A 71 -0.91 0.03 1.91
C PRO A 71 -0.73 0.06 3.44
N TYR A 72 -0.97 1.23 4.04
CA TYR A 72 -0.92 1.45 5.49
C TYR A 72 -2.32 1.46 6.11
N THR A 73 -2.41 1.57 7.43
CA THR A 73 -3.70 1.53 8.15
C THR A 73 -4.72 2.50 7.59
N LEU A 74 -4.35 3.76 7.34
CA LEU A 74 -5.31 4.74 6.80
C LEU A 74 -5.77 4.42 5.37
N ASP A 75 -5.00 3.66 4.59
CA ASP A 75 -5.44 3.24 3.26
C ASP A 75 -6.57 2.21 3.39
N TYR A 76 -6.42 1.21 4.26
CA TYR A 76 -7.50 0.26 4.55
C TYR A 76 -8.71 0.91 5.21
N VAL A 77 -8.50 1.90 6.09
CA VAL A 77 -9.60 2.63 6.72
C VAL A 77 -10.46 3.33 5.68
N ARG A 78 -9.84 3.95 4.67
CA ARG A 78 -10.56 4.66 3.59
C ARG A 78 -11.33 3.72 2.66
N GLU A 79 -10.78 2.55 2.38
CA GLU A 79 -11.39 1.60 1.44
C GLU A 79 -12.42 0.67 2.10
N CYS A 80 -12.25 0.34 3.38
CA CYS A 80 -13.05 -0.70 4.05
C CYS A 80 -14.06 -0.17 5.08
N PHE A 81 -13.92 1.07 5.56
CA PHE A 81 -14.74 1.60 6.63
C PHE A 81 -15.45 2.89 6.21
N THR A 82 -16.59 3.15 6.84
CA THR A 82 -17.35 4.40 6.69
C THR A 82 -17.37 5.18 8.01
N ASP A 83 -17.69 6.47 7.94
CA ASP A 83 -17.82 7.36 9.10
C ASP A 83 -16.60 7.36 10.04
N PHE A 84 -15.38 7.26 9.50
CA PHE A 84 -14.17 7.25 10.31
C PHE A 84 -13.90 8.61 10.94
N VAL A 85 -13.85 8.65 12.27
CA VAL A 85 -13.50 9.82 13.07
C VAL A 85 -12.25 9.51 13.89
N GLU A 86 -11.11 10.08 13.49
CA GLU A 86 -9.84 9.91 14.19
C GLU A 86 -9.87 10.59 15.57
N LEU A 87 -9.39 9.86 16.58
CA LEU A 87 -9.32 10.31 17.97
C LEU A 87 -7.85 10.48 18.38
N HIS A 88 -7.54 11.62 18.97
CA HIS A 88 -6.18 12.05 19.28
C HIS A 88 -5.86 12.01 20.78
N GLY A 89 -4.59 11.84 21.11
CA GLY A 89 -4.02 12.04 22.44
C GLY A 89 -4.20 10.87 23.41
N ASP A 90 -3.28 10.75 24.36
CA ASP A 90 -3.31 9.79 25.47
C ASP A 90 -3.94 10.36 26.76
N ARG A 91 -4.31 11.65 26.77
CA ARG A 91 -4.80 12.41 27.95
C ARG A 91 -3.78 12.52 29.09
N HIS A 92 -2.51 12.27 28.82
CA HIS A 92 -1.46 12.30 29.84
C HIS A 92 -0.23 13.12 29.42
N PHE A 93 0.27 12.90 28.20
CA PHE A 93 1.49 13.54 27.72
C PHE A 93 1.33 14.15 26.33
N ALA A 94 1.03 13.33 25.31
CA ALA A 94 1.01 13.78 23.92
C ALA A 94 0.15 12.88 23.02
N ASP A 95 -0.08 13.34 21.78
CA ASP A 95 -0.61 12.52 20.70
C ASP A 95 0.52 11.93 19.85
N ASP A 96 0.65 10.60 19.84
CA ASP A 96 1.61 9.93 18.98
C ASP A 96 1.03 9.67 17.59
N GLN A 97 1.58 10.34 16.58
CA GLN A 97 1.12 10.23 15.19
C GLN A 97 1.48 8.90 14.51
N SER A 98 2.33 8.09 15.15
CA SER A 98 2.65 6.73 14.70
C SER A 98 1.49 5.75 14.93
N ILE A 99 0.57 6.06 15.85
CA ILE A 99 -0.66 5.30 16.10
C ILE A 99 -1.86 6.14 15.68
N VAL A 100 -2.62 5.61 14.72
CA VAL A 100 -3.92 6.16 14.33
C VAL A 100 -5.01 5.29 14.91
N GLY A 101 -6.08 5.93 15.36
CA GLY A 101 -7.26 5.20 15.82
C GLY A 101 -8.47 6.08 15.98
N GLY A 102 -9.65 5.47 15.90
CA GLY A 102 -10.90 6.21 15.82
C GLY A 102 -12.12 5.33 15.71
N LEU A 103 -13.28 5.95 15.90
CA LEU A 103 -14.57 5.31 15.68
C LEU A 103 -14.81 5.19 14.18
N ALA A 104 -15.34 4.06 13.74
CA ALA A 104 -15.69 3.81 12.35
C ALA A 104 -16.91 2.90 12.28
N ARG A 105 -17.43 2.69 11.08
CA ARG A 105 -18.40 1.65 10.78
C ARG A 105 -17.81 0.65 9.79
N PHE A 106 -17.93 -0.63 10.10
CA PHE A 106 -17.62 -1.73 9.19
C PHE A 106 -18.91 -2.46 8.85
N ASN A 107 -19.32 -2.43 7.58
CA ASN A 107 -20.60 -2.96 7.12
C ASN A 107 -21.80 -2.46 7.97
N GLY A 108 -21.78 -1.17 8.33
CA GLY A 108 -22.80 -0.52 9.17
C GLY A 108 -22.62 -0.69 10.68
N ASN A 109 -21.84 -1.68 11.13
CA ASN A 109 -21.60 -1.94 12.55
C ASN A 109 -20.53 -1.00 13.11
N ALA A 110 -20.81 -0.37 14.25
CA ALA A 110 -19.85 0.50 14.92
C ALA A 110 -18.66 -0.31 15.46
N CYS A 111 -17.45 0.17 15.18
CA CYS A 111 -16.21 -0.45 15.63
C CYS A 111 -15.13 0.60 15.96
N MET A 112 -14.17 0.23 16.79
CA MET A 112 -12.94 0.99 17.00
C MET A 112 -11.85 0.45 16.06
N VAL A 113 -11.20 1.33 15.30
CA VAL A 113 -10.05 0.97 14.48
C VAL A 113 -8.79 1.53 15.12
N LEU A 114 -7.73 0.72 15.17
CA LEU A 114 -6.42 1.07 15.71
C LEU A 114 -5.33 0.47 14.83
N GLY A 115 -4.28 1.22 14.53
CA GLY A 115 -3.15 0.69 13.75
C GLY A 115 -1.96 1.63 13.64
N HIS A 116 -0.87 1.09 13.11
CA HIS A 116 0.39 1.80 12.95
C HIS A 116 0.43 2.54 11.62
N GLN A 117 0.77 3.82 11.64
CA GLN A 117 0.87 4.66 10.45
C GLN A 117 2.33 5.09 10.21
N LYS A 118 2.91 4.67 9.09
CA LYS A 118 4.33 4.93 8.77
C LYS A 118 4.57 6.24 8.02
N GLY A 119 3.60 6.68 7.20
CA GLY A 119 3.72 7.85 6.32
C GLY A 119 4.37 7.54 4.97
N ARG A 120 3.88 8.16 3.89
CA ARG A 120 4.37 7.94 2.53
C ARG A 120 5.57 8.83 2.18
N ASP A 121 5.42 10.14 2.40
CA ASP A 121 6.47 11.12 2.11
C ASP A 121 7.50 11.23 3.23
N THR A 122 8.69 11.74 2.93
CA THR A 122 9.76 11.99 3.92
C THR A 122 9.28 12.83 5.11
N LYS A 123 8.47 13.88 4.85
CA LYS A 123 7.87 14.72 5.90
C LYS A 123 6.93 13.90 6.80
N GLN A 124 6.07 13.09 6.19
CA GLN A 124 5.14 12.24 6.95
C GLN A 124 5.87 11.15 7.74
N ARG A 125 6.92 10.54 7.16
CA ARG A 125 7.75 9.53 7.83
C ARG A 125 8.47 10.10 9.04
N ALA A 126 8.99 11.32 8.95
CA ALA A 126 9.60 12.01 10.08
C ALA A 126 8.56 12.29 11.19
N ALA A 127 7.42 12.86 10.83
CA ALA A 127 6.33 13.16 11.77
C ALA A 127 5.78 11.91 12.49
N ARG A 128 5.60 10.82 11.75
CA ARG A 128 5.05 9.55 12.26
C ARG A 128 6.13 8.56 12.71
N LYS A 129 7.40 8.98 12.74
CA LYS A 129 8.55 8.18 13.17
C LYS A 129 8.62 6.81 12.47
N VAL A 130 8.27 6.75 11.19
CA VAL A 130 8.22 5.50 10.40
C VAL A 130 7.30 4.43 11.02
N GLY A 131 6.30 4.86 11.79
CA GLY A 131 5.37 3.98 12.52
C GLY A 131 5.98 3.35 13.77
N MET A 132 7.08 3.91 14.30
CA MET A 132 7.66 3.49 15.58
C MET A 132 7.01 4.23 16.73
N THR A 133 6.23 3.48 17.52
CA THR A 133 5.39 3.98 18.61
C THR A 133 6.19 4.27 19.87
N ARG A 134 5.96 5.44 20.46
CA ARG A 134 6.48 5.83 21.78
C ARG A 134 5.50 5.42 22.89
N PRO A 135 5.90 5.46 24.18
CA PRO A 135 5.01 5.08 25.28
C PRO A 135 3.63 5.75 25.27
N GLU A 136 3.57 7.05 24.92
CA GLU A 136 2.31 7.79 24.78
C GLU A 136 1.37 7.19 23.71
N GLY A 137 1.90 6.64 22.62
CA GLY A 137 1.10 6.00 21.58
C GLY A 137 0.47 4.67 22.04
N TYR A 138 1.18 3.90 22.87
CA TYR A 138 0.61 2.72 23.51
C TYR A 138 -0.48 3.08 24.52
N ARG A 139 -0.31 4.16 25.29
CA ARG A 139 -1.36 4.66 26.19
C ARG A 139 -2.57 5.18 25.42
N LYS A 140 -2.37 5.87 24.30
CA LYS A 140 -3.45 6.26 23.37
C LYS A 140 -4.20 5.03 22.87
N ALA A 141 -3.50 3.99 22.44
CA ALA A 141 -4.15 2.75 22.00
C ALA A 141 -4.95 2.10 23.13
N LEU A 142 -4.40 2.02 24.35
CA LEU A 142 -5.08 1.49 25.53
C LEU A 142 -6.32 2.30 25.92
N ARG A 143 -6.28 3.63 25.77
CA ARG A 143 -7.44 4.52 26.01
C ARG A 143 -8.58 4.29 25.01
N LEU A 144 -8.26 3.85 23.80
CA LEU A 144 -9.21 3.67 22.72
C LEU A 144 -9.83 2.28 22.69
N MET A 145 -9.18 1.28 23.30
CA MET A 145 -9.74 -0.05 23.53
C MET A 145 -10.72 -0.03 24.70
#